data_AF-A0A6F9ZLY5-F1
#
_entry.id   AF-A0A6F9ZLY5-F1
#
_cell.length_a   1.000
_cell.length_b   1.000
_cell.length_c   1.000
_cell.angle_alpha   90.00
_cell.angle_beta   90.00
_cell.angle_gamma   90.00
#
_symmetry.space_group_name_H-M   'P 1'
#
loop_
_entity.id
_entity.type
_entity.pdbx_description
1 polymer ?
#
loop_
_entity_poly.entity_id
_entity_poly.type
_entity_poly.pdbx_seq_one_letter_code
_entity_poly.pdbx_strand_id
1 'polypeptide(L)'
;MTEDVPKDYTEISFVCLREDGCLELPATVETACRTAARKVPELEGFHFHTLRHTYTTNLLSNGAQPKDVQELLGHSDVSTTMNVYAHATREAKRDSAKLLDKVVGMN
;
A
#
# COMPACT_ATOMS: atom_id res chain seq x y z
N MET A 1 41.01 -16.38 9.44
CA MET A 1 40.65 -17.23 8.29
C MET A 1 39.77 -16.35 7.42
N THR A 2 40.36 -15.62 6.47
CA THR A 2 39.61 -14.76 5.55
C THR A 2 39.00 -15.66 4.49
N GLU A 3 37.73 -16.01 4.66
CA GLU A 3 36.97 -16.69 3.63
C GLU A 3 36.91 -15.78 2.40
N ASP A 4 37.33 -16.33 1.26
CA ASP A 4 37.40 -15.63 -0.01
C ASP A 4 35.97 -15.38 -0.50
N VAL A 5 35.47 -14.16 -0.31
CA VAL A 5 34.11 -13.77 -0.69
C VAL A 5 34.01 -13.87 -2.23
N PRO A 6 33.00 -14.58 -2.78
CA PRO A 6 32.83 -14.72 -4.22
C PRO A 6 32.85 -13.36 -4.95
N LYS A 7 33.46 -13.30 -6.13
CA LYS A 7 33.60 -12.05 -6.91
C LYS A 7 32.25 -11.42 -7.33
N ASP A 8 31.18 -12.21 -7.32
CA ASP A 8 29.81 -11.84 -7.66
C ASP A 8 28.94 -11.58 -6.40
N TYR A 9 29.53 -11.62 -5.21
CA TYR A 9 28.82 -11.31 -3.98
C TYR A 9 28.35 -9.86 -3.97
N THR A 10 27.04 -9.70 -3.94
CA THR A 10 26.42 -8.40 -3.64
C THR A 10 26.12 -8.37 -2.15
N GLU A 11 26.77 -7.45 -1.44
CA GLU A 11 26.44 -7.19 -0.05
C GLU A 11 25.01 -6.66 0.03
N ILE A 12 24.17 -7.35 0.81
CA ILE A 12 22.78 -6.95 1.00
C ILE A 12 22.69 -6.26 2.37
N SER A 13 22.42 -4.96 2.36
CA SER A 13 22.14 -4.20 3.57
C SER A 13 20.64 -4.18 3.83
N PHE A 14 20.21 -4.72 4.96
CA PHE A 14 18.82 -4.65 5.38
C PHE A 14 18.52 -3.30 6.03
N VAL A 15 17.32 -2.76 5.78
CA VAL A 15 16.86 -1.49 6.37
C VAL A 15 16.05 -1.74 7.64
N CYS A 16 15.17 -2.74 7.62
CA CYS A 16 14.33 -3.10 8.76
C CYS A 16 15.10 -4.02 9.71
N LEU A 17 15.87 -3.41 10.61
CA LEU A 17 16.64 -4.12 11.62
C LEU A 17 16.08 -3.87 13.01
N ARG A 18 16.26 -4.86 13.88
CA ARG A 18 16.07 -4.76 15.34
C ARG A 18 17.22 -3.97 15.96
N GLU A 19 17.05 -3.59 17.23
CA GLU A 19 18.11 -2.92 18.01
C GLU A 19 19.39 -3.76 18.10
N ASP A 20 19.28 -5.09 18.04
CA ASP A 20 20.43 -6.03 18.05
C ASP A 20 21.05 -6.24 16.65
N GLY A 21 20.55 -5.55 15.62
CA GLY A 21 21.02 -5.67 14.24
C GLY A 21 20.45 -6.87 13.48
N CYS A 22 19.60 -7.70 14.10
CA CYS A 22 18.93 -8.80 13.40
C CYS A 22 17.84 -8.27 12.47
N LEU A 23 17.54 -9.00 11.41
CA LEU A 23 16.43 -8.69 10.50
C LEU A 23 15.09 -8.68 11.25
N GLU A 24 14.30 -7.62 11.06
CA GLU A 24 12.90 -7.64 11.49
C GLU A 24 12.05 -8.46 10.53
N LEU A 25 11.31 -9.42 11.09
CA LEU A 25 10.48 -10.32 10.31
C LEU A 25 9.08 -9.71 10.08
N PRO A 26 8.44 -9.95 8.92
CA PRO A 26 7.06 -9.54 8.69
C PRO A 26 6.08 -10.06 9.75
N ALA A 27 6.35 -11.25 10.30
CA ALA A 27 5.57 -11.84 11.38
C ALA A 27 5.60 -11.02 12.68
N THR A 28 6.71 -10.33 12.97
CA THR A 28 6.82 -9.41 14.10
C THR A 28 5.84 -8.24 13.92
N VAL A 29 5.85 -7.64 12.73
CA VAL A 29 4.96 -6.52 12.39
C VAL A 29 3.50 -6.96 12.41
N GLU A 30 3.18 -8.14 11.87
CA GLU A 30 1.83 -8.72 11.95
C GLU A 30 1.37 -8.95 13.39
N THR A 31 2.29 -9.38 14.27
CA THR A 31 2.01 -9.51 15.71
C THR A 31 1.73 -8.16 16.36
N ALA A 32 2.47 -7.12 15.98
CA ALA A 32 2.23 -5.75 16.43
C ALA A 32 0.86 -5.24 15.97
N CYS A 33 0.48 -5.43 14.70
CA CYS A 33 -0.83 -5.09 14.17
C CYS A 33 -1.95 -5.80 14.94
N ARG A 34 -1.82 -7.11 15.18
CA ARG A 34 -2.79 -7.88 15.98
C ARG A 34 -2.92 -7.36 17.40
N THR A 35 -1.80 -6.96 18.00
CA THR A 35 -1.79 -6.35 19.33
C THR A 35 -2.52 -5.01 19.35
N ALA A 36 -2.31 -4.18 18.33
CA ALA A 36 -3.02 -2.90 18.18
C ALA A 36 -4.53 -3.12 18.00
N ALA A 37 -4.94 -4.05 17.13
CA ALA A 37 -6.34 -4.40 16.90
C ALA A 37 -7.07 -4.86 18.17
N ARG A 38 -6.37 -5.52 19.09
CA ARG A 38 -6.94 -5.93 20.40
C ARG A 38 -7.07 -4.79 21.40
N LYS A 39 -6.20 -3.77 21.30
CA LYS A 39 -6.16 -2.64 22.23
C LYS A 39 -7.07 -1.50 21.83
N VAL A 40 -7.37 -1.39 20.53
CA VAL A 40 -8.15 -0.30 19.94
C VAL A 40 -9.38 -0.90 19.26
N PRO A 41 -10.57 -0.84 19.89
CA PRO A 41 -11.79 -1.43 19.36
C PRO A 41 -12.15 -0.97 17.93
N GLU A 42 -11.80 0.26 17.58
CA GLU A 42 -12.04 0.85 16.26
C GLU A 42 -11.20 0.22 15.14
N LEU A 43 -10.18 -0.57 15.49
CA LEU A 43 -9.31 -1.29 14.55
C LEU A 43 -9.75 -2.76 14.36
N GLU A 44 -11.05 -3.04 14.43
CA GLU A 44 -11.59 -4.37 14.15
C GLU A 44 -11.11 -4.86 12.76
N GLY A 45 -10.57 -6.09 12.70
CA GLY A 45 -10.04 -6.67 11.47
C GLY A 45 -8.71 -6.10 10.98
N PHE A 46 -8.03 -5.23 11.74
CA PHE A 46 -6.75 -4.66 11.36
C PHE A 46 -5.61 -5.70 11.34
N HIS A 47 -4.93 -5.79 10.21
CA HIS A 47 -3.75 -6.64 9.98
C HIS A 47 -2.72 -5.91 9.11
N PHE A 48 -1.52 -6.46 8.92
CA PHE A 48 -0.43 -5.75 8.23
C PHE A 48 -0.81 -5.22 6.84
N HIS A 49 -1.54 -6.00 6.04
CA HIS A 49 -1.98 -5.57 4.70
C HIS A 49 -2.99 -4.41 4.71
N THR A 50 -3.68 -4.15 5.82
CA THR A 50 -4.65 -3.05 5.93
C THR A 50 -3.95 -1.71 5.74
N LEU A 51 -2.70 -1.57 6.19
CA LEU A 51 -1.88 -0.36 5.98
C LEU A 51 -1.72 -0.05 4.48
N ARG A 52 -1.43 -1.06 3.67
CA ARG A 52 -1.28 -0.94 2.22
C ARG A 52 -2.59 -0.58 1.53
N HIS A 53 -3.70 -1.18 1.97
CA HIS A 53 -5.03 -0.84 1.49
C HIS A 53 -5.38 0.61 1.81
N THR A 54 -5.15 1.07 3.04
CA THR A 54 -5.40 2.45 3.44
C THR A 54 -4.58 3.44 2.64
N TYR A 55 -3.28 3.17 2.41
CA TYR A 55 -2.44 4.00 1.54
C TYR A 55 -3.02 4.12 0.12
N THR A 56 -3.41 2.98 -0.47
CA THR A 56 -3.99 2.93 -1.82
C THR A 56 -5.30 3.71 -1.90
N THR A 57 -6.23 3.45 -0.98
CA THR A 57 -7.53 4.14 -0.92
C THR A 57 -7.33 5.64 -0.74
N ASN A 58 -6.45 6.07 0.17
CA ASN A 58 -6.20 7.50 0.39
C ASN A 58 -5.68 8.21 -0.85
N LEU A 59 -4.73 7.60 -1.58
CA LEU A 59 -4.22 8.19 -2.82
C LEU A 59 -5.32 8.35 -3.87
N LEU A 60 -6.11 7.29 -4.10
CA LEU A 60 -7.17 7.29 -5.10
C LEU A 60 -8.30 8.27 -4.72
N SER A 61 -8.71 8.30 -3.46
CA SER A 61 -9.73 9.23 -2.95
C SER A 61 -9.29 10.69 -3.01
N ASN A 62 -7.99 10.97 -3.07
CA ASN A 62 -7.45 12.33 -3.26
C ASN A 62 -7.07 12.62 -4.73
N GLY A 63 -7.55 11.81 -5.68
CA GLY A 63 -7.43 12.08 -7.11
C GLY A 63 -6.10 11.67 -7.74
N ALA A 64 -5.27 10.89 -7.05
CA ALA A 64 -4.07 10.31 -7.67
C ALA A 64 -4.46 9.42 -8.86
N GLN A 65 -3.69 9.47 -9.94
CA GLN A 65 -4.00 8.62 -11.08
C GLN A 65 -3.72 7.16 -10.72
N PRO A 66 -4.58 6.23 -11.13
CA PRO A 66 -4.45 4.81 -10.80
C PRO A 66 -3.12 4.19 -11.22
N LYS A 67 -2.58 4.65 -12.35
CA LYS A 67 -1.30 4.20 -12.88
C LYS A 67 -0.15 4.61 -11.96
N ASP A 68 -0.17 5.86 -11.49
CA ASP A 68 0.82 6.37 -10.53
C ASP A 68 0.75 5.59 -9.22
N VAL A 69 -0.45 5.29 -8.73
CA VAL A 69 -0.65 4.47 -7.52
C VAL A 69 -0.11 3.05 -7.72
N GLN A 70 -0.32 2.43 -8.88
CA GLN A 70 0.22 1.11 -9.20
C GLN A 70 1.76 1.11 -9.21
N GLU A 71 2.37 2.14 -9.81
CA GLU A 71 3.83 2.31 -9.87
C GLU A 71 4.42 2.50 -8.46
N LEU A 72 3.80 3.36 -7.63
CA LEU A 72 4.21 3.57 -6.23
C LEU A 72 4.13 2.31 -5.37
N LEU A 73 3.16 1.44 -5.66
CA LEU A 73 3.02 0.16 -4.96
C LEU A 73 4.05 -0.87 -5.43
N GLY A 74 4.65 -0.73 -6.62
CA GLY A 74 5.61 -1.70 -7.15
C GLY A 74 5.01 -3.10 -7.36
N HIS A 75 3.70 -3.17 -7.66
CA HIS A 75 3.01 -4.46 -7.89
C HIS A 75 3.34 -5.05 -9.26
N SER A 76 3.88 -6.28 -9.27
CA SER A 76 3.94 -7.15 -10.46
C SER A 76 2.58 -7.79 -10.78
N ASP A 77 1.72 -8.01 -9.77
CA ASP A 77 0.38 -8.59 -9.90
C ASP A 77 -0.72 -7.59 -9.47
N VAL A 78 -1.67 -7.35 -10.37
CA VAL A 78 -2.65 -6.24 -10.32
C VAL A 78 -3.92 -6.60 -9.55
N SER A 79 -4.14 -7.87 -9.21
CA SER A 79 -5.41 -8.42 -8.73
C SER A 79 -6.01 -7.67 -7.52
N THR A 80 -5.20 -7.39 -6.50
CA THR A 80 -5.66 -6.73 -5.26
C THR A 80 -5.82 -5.21 -5.43
N THR A 81 -4.97 -4.57 -6.23
CA THR A 81 -5.13 -3.15 -6.59
C THR A 81 -6.39 -2.94 -7.41
N MET A 82 -6.72 -3.88 -8.32
CA MET A 82 -7.88 -3.74 -9.22
C MET A 82 -9.22 -3.69 -8.47
N ASN A 83 -9.39 -4.43 -7.37
CA ASN A 83 -10.65 -4.41 -6.60
C ASN A 83 -10.87 -3.06 -5.88
N VAL A 84 -9.82 -2.51 -5.26
CA VAL A 84 -9.86 -1.18 -4.61
C VAL A 84 -9.97 -0.09 -5.67
N TYR A 85 -9.18 -0.22 -6.74
CA TYR A 85 -9.22 0.65 -7.91
C TYR A 85 -10.62 0.71 -8.50
N ALA A 86 -11.28 -0.43 -8.76
CA ALA A 86 -12.61 -0.46 -9.36
C ALA A 86 -13.63 0.36 -8.57
N HIS A 87 -13.57 0.31 -7.23
CA HIS A 87 -14.43 1.14 -6.39
C HIS A 87 -14.10 2.63 -6.49
N ALA A 88 -12.83 3.02 -6.34
CA ALA A 88 -12.43 4.43 -6.40
C ALA A 88 -12.58 5.04 -7.81
N THR A 89 -12.33 4.26 -8.87
CA THR A 89 -12.54 4.72 -10.27
C THR A 89 -14.01 4.96 -10.55
N ARG A 90 -14.93 4.15 -10.00
CA ARG A 90 -16.37 4.36 -10.19
C ARG A 90 -16.81 5.68 -9.58
N GLU A 91 -16.26 6.03 -8.42
CA GLU A 91 -16.50 7.33 -7.79
C GLU A 91 -15.90 8.48 -8.60
N ALA A 92 -14.61 8.38 -8.97
CA ALA A 92 -13.94 9.39 -9.80
C ALA A 92 -14.61 9.60 -11.17
N LYS A 93 -15.07 8.52 -11.82
CA LYS A 93 -15.83 8.60 -13.09
C LYS A 93 -17.18 9.28 -12.89
N ARG A 94 -17.86 9.00 -11.78
CA ARG A 94 -19.14 9.65 -11.44
C ARG A 94 -18.95 11.15 -11.21
N ASP A 95 -17.88 11.53 -10.51
CA ASP A 95 -17.57 12.95 -10.29
C ASP A 95 -17.13 13.66 -11.57
N SER A 96 -16.36 12.99 -12.43
CA SER A 96 -16.02 13.50 -13.75
C SER A 96 -17.27 13.70 -14.62
N ALA A 97 -18.24 12.79 -14.58
CA ALA A 97 -19.50 12.94 -15.30
C ALA A 97 -20.33 14.15 -14.79
N LYS A 98 -20.30 14.44 -13.48
CA LYS A 98 -20.95 15.66 -12.93
C LYS A 98 -20.31 16.96 -13.43
N LEU A 99 -19.04 16.95 -13.85
CA LEU A 99 -18.41 18.13 -14.47
C LEU A 99 -19.03 18.43 -15.84
N LEU A 100 -19.43 17.41 -16.60
CA LEU A 100 -20.16 17.58 -17.86
C LEU A 100 -21.55 18.18 -17.63
N ASP A 101 -22.28 17.76 -16.58
CA ASP A 101 -23.59 18.34 -16.25
C ASP A 101 -23.52 19.86 -15.99
N LYS A 102 -22.41 20.34 -15.40
CA LYS A 102 -22.19 21.80 -15.22
C LYS A 102 -22.00 22.55 -16.53
N VAL A 103 -21.46 21.90 -17.56
CA VAL A 103 -21.24 22.52 -18.88
C VAL A 103 -22.51 22.46 -19.72
N VAL A 104 -23.28 21.37 -19.61
CA VAL A 104 -24.49 21.13 -20.42
C VAL A 104 -25.73 21.83 -19.82
N GLY A 105 -25.79 22.02 -18.49
CA GLY A 105 -26.92 22.65 -17.79
C GLY A 105 -26.90 24.18 -17.71
N MET A 106 -25.97 24.86 -18.40
CA MET A 106 -25.89 26.33 -18.46
C MET A 106 -26.58 26.95 -19.70
N ASN A 107 -27.48 26.22 -20.38
CA ASN A 107 -28.34 26.75 -21.44
C ASN A 107 -29.82 26.71 -21.04
#